data_AF-A0A6N8JK78-F1
#
_entry.id   AF-A0A6N8JK78-F1
#
_cell.length_a   1.000
_cell.length_b   1.000
_cell.length_c   1.000
_cell.angle_alpha   90.00
_cell.angle_beta   90.00
_cell.angle_gamma   90.00
#
_symmetry.space_group_name_H-M   'P 1'
#
loop_
_entity.id
_entity.type
_entity.pdbx_description
1 polymer ?
#
loop_
_entity_poly.entity_id
_entity_poly.type
_entity_poly.pdbx_seq_one_letter_code
_entity_poly.pdbx_strand_id
1 'polypeptide(L)'
;MAKLSPKSNHQLVRALAEQFDDADKAKAYCAYADINTGNIDFSGSAIDMWRRVIKEVEIQERTINLLEKIIEDYNGIELYQQCIIELRDKQHERLNKIIRAINVGQCILFLGPGVLIGSKNGELHPFNRLLANGLADIMDKYNLYYDVNLRGDLSYMAQRFTDMPRHVDGDVGRYAKKLFQELIDNLAIETKLFELLAPLPFKAIINANADDLLYQQIYKISSGDVAFSYYDSTNIVDDKSPSINYKQPIVYNIFGAYQNDLSILYTEGQFLDFIIRILQSNPAIDKRITNEFERSQYYLFLGFDFNQWYFKVLFEVLKLRKENERTVSLNASSGEFSVYNREFFEQEFKFYFINEELPAFTADLIRKFKAQNV
;
A
#
# COMPACT_ATOMS: atom_id res chain seq x y z
N MET A 1 17.56 -5.35 -1.72
CA MET A 1 16.97 -6.70 -1.90
C MET A 1 17.63 -7.70 -0.97
N ALA A 2 16.84 -8.54 -0.30
CA ALA A 2 17.35 -9.50 0.67
C ALA A 2 17.72 -10.74 -0.12
N LYS A 3 19.00 -10.82 -0.47
CA LYS A 3 19.55 -11.94 -1.23
C LYS A 3 20.01 -12.99 -0.23
N LEU A 4 19.93 -14.27 -0.60
CA LEU A 4 20.64 -15.32 0.13
C LEU A 4 22.12 -14.93 0.35
N SER A 5 22.72 -15.39 1.44
CA SER A 5 24.16 -15.22 1.66
C SER A 5 24.92 -15.78 0.45
N PRO A 6 26.11 -15.25 0.12
CA PRO A 6 26.88 -15.79 -1.01
C PRO A 6 27.09 -17.30 -0.93
N LYS A 7 27.25 -17.83 0.29
CA LYS A 7 27.36 -19.27 0.57
C LYS A 7 26.05 -20.00 0.27
N SER A 8 24.94 -19.59 0.86
CA SER A 8 23.63 -20.24 0.67
C SER A 8 23.16 -20.14 -0.79
N ASN A 9 23.41 -19.02 -1.46
CA ASN A 9 23.14 -18.86 -2.89
C ASN A 9 23.95 -19.84 -3.74
N HIS A 10 25.25 -19.96 -3.48
CA HIS A 10 26.11 -20.91 -4.18
C HIS A 10 25.65 -22.36 -3.96
N GLN A 11 25.33 -22.73 -2.72
CA GLN A 11 24.82 -24.06 -2.38
C GLN A 11 23.48 -24.33 -3.05
N LEU A 12 22.57 -23.36 -3.04
CA LEU A 12 21.26 -23.47 -3.66
C LEU A 12 21.37 -23.73 -5.16
N VAL A 13 22.16 -22.93 -5.87
CA VAL A 13 22.36 -23.08 -7.33
C VAL A 13 22.93 -24.45 -7.66
N ARG A 14 23.88 -24.97 -6.88
CA ARG A 14 24.43 -26.32 -7.11
C ARG A 14 23.40 -27.40 -6.88
N ALA A 15 22.65 -27.34 -5.78
CA ALA A 15 21.61 -28.33 -5.49
C ALA A 15 20.51 -28.33 -6.56
N LEU A 16 20.07 -27.16 -7.01
CA LEU A 16 19.10 -27.04 -8.12
C LEU A 16 19.66 -27.63 -9.41
N ALA A 17 20.93 -27.37 -9.75
CA ALA A 17 21.56 -27.91 -10.94
C ALA A 17 21.79 -29.42 -10.91
N GLU A 18 22.06 -29.98 -9.73
CA GLU A 18 22.21 -31.44 -9.54
C GLU A 18 20.87 -32.17 -9.65
N GLN A 19 19.77 -31.53 -9.23
CA GLN A 19 18.44 -32.12 -9.23
C GLN A 19 17.66 -31.85 -10.53
N PHE A 20 17.91 -30.72 -11.17
CA PHE A 20 17.20 -30.24 -12.35
C PHE A 20 18.20 -29.78 -13.41
N ASP A 21 18.67 -30.71 -14.21
CA ASP A 21 19.56 -30.47 -15.35
C ASP A 21 18.81 -30.13 -16.64
N ASP A 22 17.49 -30.23 -16.63
CA ASP A 22 16.59 -29.98 -17.75
C ASP A 22 16.01 -28.56 -17.74
N ALA A 23 16.16 -27.87 -18.87
CA ALA A 23 15.64 -26.53 -19.09
C ALA A 23 14.11 -26.46 -19.05
N ASP A 24 13.40 -27.49 -19.50
CA ASP A 24 11.94 -27.47 -19.54
C ASP A 24 11.36 -27.59 -18.13
N LYS A 25 11.97 -28.41 -17.26
CA LYS A 25 11.65 -28.43 -15.83
C LYS A 25 11.94 -27.09 -15.16
N ALA A 26 13.10 -26.48 -15.43
CA ALA A 26 13.44 -25.18 -14.86
C ALA A 26 12.41 -24.10 -15.24
N LYS A 27 11.97 -24.09 -16.51
CA LYS A 27 10.90 -23.18 -16.98
C LYS A 27 9.56 -23.45 -16.30
N ALA A 28 9.19 -24.71 -16.08
CA ALA A 28 7.94 -25.06 -15.40
C ALA A 28 7.92 -24.52 -13.96
N TYR A 29 9.03 -24.69 -13.22
CA TYR A 29 9.18 -24.11 -11.88
C TYR A 29 9.21 -22.57 -11.90
N CYS A 30 9.87 -21.97 -12.89
CA CYS A 30 9.85 -20.52 -13.07
C CYS A 30 8.43 -19.99 -13.29
N ALA A 31 7.65 -20.65 -14.15
CA ALA A 31 6.26 -20.27 -14.41
C ALA A 31 5.39 -20.39 -13.16
N TYR A 32 5.58 -21.44 -12.35
CA TYR A 32 4.85 -21.60 -11.09
C TYR A 32 5.14 -20.47 -10.11
N ALA A 33 6.40 -20.06 -9.98
CA ALA A 33 6.82 -18.99 -9.08
C ALA A 33 6.66 -17.58 -9.68
N ASP A 34 5.92 -17.46 -10.80
CA ASP A 34 5.66 -16.19 -11.49
C ASP A 34 6.94 -15.43 -11.88
N ILE A 35 7.94 -16.18 -12.35
CA ILE A 35 9.23 -15.67 -12.80
C ILE A 35 9.16 -15.48 -14.32
N ASN A 36 9.35 -14.24 -14.79
CA ASN A 36 9.39 -13.95 -16.21
C ASN A 36 10.62 -14.60 -16.87
N THR A 37 10.38 -15.67 -17.63
CA THR A 37 11.44 -16.42 -18.33
C THR A 37 11.92 -15.76 -19.61
N GLY A 38 11.27 -14.68 -20.08
CA GLY A 38 11.55 -14.06 -21.38
C GLY A 38 12.98 -13.52 -21.54
N ASN A 39 13.62 -13.18 -20.42
CA ASN A 39 15.00 -12.66 -20.39
C ASN A 39 16.02 -13.70 -19.89
N ILE A 40 15.58 -14.91 -19.54
CA ILE A 40 16.47 -15.93 -18.97
C ILE A 40 16.96 -16.84 -20.09
N ASP A 41 18.28 -16.84 -20.32
CA ASP A 41 18.92 -17.83 -21.17
C ASP A 41 19.07 -19.17 -20.43
N PHE A 42 18.31 -20.17 -20.86
CA PHE A 42 18.33 -21.54 -20.31
C PHE A 42 19.36 -22.46 -21.00
N SER A 43 20.15 -21.96 -21.95
CA SER A 43 21.19 -22.76 -22.61
C SER A 43 22.44 -22.93 -21.74
N GLY A 44 23.26 -23.95 -22.00
CA GLY A 44 24.52 -24.17 -21.30
C GLY A 44 24.41 -25.12 -20.10
N SER A 45 25.31 -24.98 -19.13
CA SER A 45 25.34 -25.90 -17.97
C SER A 45 24.15 -25.65 -17.04
N ALA A 46 23.69 -26.69 -16.36
CA ALA A 46 22.61 -26.59 -15.36
C ALA A 46 22.96 -25.57 -14.25
N ILE A 47 24.23 -25.47 -13.87
CA ILE A 47 24.72 -24.49 -12.88
C ILE A 47 24.53 -23.07 -13.41
N ASP A 48 24.90 -22.80 -14.67
CA ASP A 48 24.79 -21.46 -15.25
C ASP A 48 23.33 -21.07 -15.50
N MET A 49 22.50 -22.04 -15.91
CA MET A 49 21.05 -21.89 -16.00
C MET A 49 20.45 -21.47 -14.66
N TRP A 50 20.63 -22.26 -13.60
CA TRP A 50 20.06 -21.92 -12.28
C TRP A 50 20.70 -20.69 -11.65
N ARG A 51 21.96 -20.39 -11.94
CA ARG A 51 22.57 -19.12 -11.51
C ARG A 51 21.87 -17.93 -12.16
N ARG A 52 21.50 -18.03 -13.44
CA ARG A 52 20.72 -16.99 -14.14
C ARG A 52 19.30 -16.92 -13.61
N VAL A 53 18.63 -18.06 -13.39
CA VAL A 53 17.32 -18.10 -12.75
C VAL A 53 17.38 -17.39 -11.39
N ILE A 54 18.18 -17.86 -10.44
CA ILE A 54 18.23 -17.27 -9.09
C ILE A 54 18.69 -15.80 -9.10
N LYS A 55 19.54 -15.41 -10.05
CA LYS A 55 19.90 -14.00 -10.24
C LYS A 55 18.71 -13.17 -10.69
N GLU A 56 17.92 -13.66 -11.63
CA GLU A 56 16.76 -12.96 -12.18
C GLU A 56 15.54 -12.99 -11.28
N VAL A 57 15.47 -14.00 -10.42
CA VAL A 57 14.40 -14.15 -9.44
C VAL A 57 14.38 -12.99 -8.45
N GLU A 58 15.52 -12.30 -8.20
CA GLU A 58 15.88 -11.09 -7.40
C GLU A 58 14.99 -10.62 -6.21
N ILE A 59 13.71 -10.89 -6.32
CA ILE A 59 12.60 -10.93 -5.37
C ILE A 59 12.68 -12.18 -4.49
N GLN A 60 12.89 -11.93 -3.20
CA GLN A 60 12.93 -12.92 -2.14
C GLN A 60 11.70 -13.84 -2.12
N GLU A 61 10.50 -13.28 -2.30
CA GLU A 61 9.21 -14.00 -2.32
C GLU A 61 9.13 -15.02 -3.46
N ARG A 62 9.50 -14.64 -4.69
CA ARG A 62 9.56 -15.57 -5.82
C ARG A 62 10.57 -16.69 -5.59
N THR A 63 11.67 -16.38 -4.90
CA THR A 63 12.64 -17.41 -4.49
C THR A 63 12.02 -18.36 -3.47
N ILE A 64 11.28 -17.86 -2.47
CA ILE A 64 10.57 -18.70 -1.51
C ILE A 64 9.54 -19.59 -2.22
N ASN A 65 8.67 -19.03 -3.07
CA ASN A 65 7.64 -19.78 -3.80
C ASN A 65 8.24 -20.86 -4.70
N LEU A 66 9.35 -20.52 -5.40
CA LEU A 66 10.11 -21.48 -6.19
C LEU A 66 10.59 -22.65 -5.32
N LEU A 67 11.19 -22.36 -4.17
CA LEU A 67 11.72 -23.39 -3.27
C LEU A 67 10.63 -24.20 -2.60
N GLU A 68 9.53 -23.59 -2.19
CA GLU A 68 8.37 -24.27 -1.61
C GLU A 68 7.78 -25.26 -2.60
N LYS A 69 7.61 -24.85 -3.87
CA LYS A 69 7.12 -25.74 -4.91
C LYS A 69 8.05 -26.93 -5.17
N ILE A 70 9.35 -26.67 -5.19
CA ILE A 70 10.35 -27.73 -5.36
C ILE A 70 10.30 -28.71 -4.19
N ILE A 71 10.11 -28.23 -2.95
CA ILE A 71 9.97 -29.07 -1.76
C ILE A 71 8.69 -29.93 -1.81
N GLU A 72 7.58 -29.38 -2.29
CA GLU A 72 6.32 -30.13 -2.47
C GLU A 72 6.48 -31.28 -3.46
N ASP A 73 7.12 -31.02 -4.60
CA ASP A 73 7.27 -32.00 -5.67
C ASP A 73 8.36 -33.04 -5.36
N TYR A 74 9.37 -32.66 -4.57
CA TYR A 74 10.51 -33.51 -4.22
C TYR A 74 10.82 -33.40 -2.72
N ASN A 75 10.25 -34.31 -1.94
CA ASN A 75 10.41 -34.45 -0.49
C ASN A 75 11.75 -33.92 0.06
N GLY A 76 11.71 -32.65 0.51
CA GLY A 76 12.57 -32.02 1.51
C GLY A 76 14.08 -32.25 1.42
N ILE A 77 14.77 -31.50 0.55
CA ILE A 77 16.19 -31.22 0.77
C ILE A 77 16.30 -30.18 1.90
N GLU A 78 16.92 -30.55 3.01
CA GLU A 78 17.13 -29.69 4.19
C GLU A 78 17.73 -28.32 3.82
N LEU A 79 18.57 -28.27 2.79
CA LEU A 79 19.14 -27.05 2.24
C LEU A 79 18.09 -26.05 1.74
N TYR A 80 17.02 -26.49 1.06
CA TYR A 80 15.98 -25.59 0.57
C TYR A 80 15.19 -24.99 1.74
N GLN A 81 14.92 -25.80 2.78
CA GLN A 81 14.30 -25.31 4.01
C GLN A 81 15.21 -24.28 4.71
N GLN A 82 16.52 -24.52 4.79
CA GLN A 82 17.49 -23.57 5.35
C GLN A 82 17.53 -22.26 4.54
N CYS A 83 17.46 -22.33 3.21
CA CYS A 83 17.40 -21.14 2.35
C CYS A 83 16.10 -20.34 2.60
N ILE A 84 14.96 -21.02 2.73
CA ILE A 84 13.67 -20.37 3.06
C ILE A 84 13.76 -19.70 4.44
N ILE A 85 14.33 -20.37 5.45
CA ILE A 85 14.53 -19.81 6.79
C ILE A 85 15.40 -18.55 6.71
N GLU A 86 16.54 -18.59 6.03
CA GLU A 86 17.41 -17.42 5.89
C GLU A 86 16.71 -16.24 5.21
N LEU A 87 15.89 -16.52 4.18
CA LEU A 87 15.10 -15.49 3.51
C LEU A 87 14.07 -14.90 4.50
N ARG A 88 13.28 -15.75 5.16
CA ARG A 88 12.28 -15.31 6.17
C ARG A 88 12.91 -14.55 7.35
N ASP A 89 14.11 -14.91 7.78
CA ASP A 89 14.86 -14.16 8.81
C ASP A 89 15.18 -12.74 8.35
N LYS A 90 15.54 -12.54 7.08
CA LYS A 90 15.78 -11.18 6.53
C LYS A 90 14.49 -10.35 6.43
N GLN A 91 13.35 -10.98 6.17
CA GLN A 91 12.05 -10.31 6.28
C GLN A 91 11.80 -9.84 7.73
N HIS A 92 12.11 -10.70 8.69
CA HIS A 92 11.99 -10.38 10.12
C HIS A 92 12.93 -9.22 10.54
N GLU A 93 14.18 -9.22 10.06
CA GLU A 93 15.13 -8.12 10.30
C GLU A 93 14.61 -6.79 9.76
N ARG A 94 13.99 -6.77 8.58
CA ARG A 94 13.40 -5.55 8.00
C ARG A 94 12.24 -5.02 8.81
N LEU A 95 11.33 -5.90 9.23
CA LEU A 95 10.23 -5.49 10.09
C LEU A 95 10.77 -4.91 11.41
N ASN A 96 11.83 -5.49 11.96
CA ASN A 96 12.52 -4.93 13.13
C ASN A 96 13.13 -3.55 12.86
N LYS A 97 13.67 -3.28 11.67
CA LYS A 97 14.13 -1.93 11.28
C LYS A 97 12.97 -0.94 11.23
N ILE A 98 11.82 -1.32 10.65
CA ILE A 98 10.61 -0.50 10.63
C ILE A 98 10.13 -0.22 12.06
N ILE A 99 10.07 -1.22 12.93
CA ILE A 99 9.65 -1.04 14.33
C ILE A 99 10.59 -0.08 15.08
N ARG A 100 11.90 -0.23 14.90
CA ARG A 100 12.88 0.72 15.46
C ARG A 100 12.66 2.13 14.92
N ALA A 101 12.41 2.28 13.62
CA ALA A 101 12.13 3.56 13.01
C ALA A 101 10.83 4.20 13.54
N ILE A 102 9.80 3.39 13.79
CA ILE A 102 8.56 3.84 14.47
C ILE A 102 8.91 4.35 15.87
N ASN A 103 9.64 3.58 16.68
CA ASN A 103 10.04 3.97 18.05
C ASN A 103 10.76 5.33 18.12
N VAL A 104 11.64 5.62 17.15
CA VAL A 104 12.38 6.89 17.10
C VAL A 104 11.69 7.98 16.30
N GLY A 105 10.47 7.76 15.80
CA GLY A 105 9.69 8.74 15.04
C GLY A 105 10.26 9.05 13.65
N GLN A 106 10.95 8.10 13.01
CA GLN A 106 11.55 8.23 11.67
C GLN A 106 10.83 7.42 10.58
N CYS A 107 9.63 6.93 10.88
CA CYS A 107 8.76 6.21 9.97
C CYS A 107 7.52 7.05 9.65
N ILE A 108 7.24 7.25 8.35
CA ILE A 108 5.96 7.81 7.90
C ILE A 108 5.02 6.65 7.60
N LEU A 109 3.82 6.71 8.18
CA LEU A 109 2.75 5.78 7.86
C LEU A 109 1.94 6.31 6.68
N PHE A 110 1.75 5.47 5.67
CA PHE A 110 0.85 5.69 4.56
C PHE A 110 -0.35 4.74 4.68
N LEU A 111 -1.55 5.32 4.67
CA LEU A 111 -2.81 4.59 4.64
C LEU A 111 -3.46 4.77 3.28
N GLY A 112 -3.64 3.66 2.57
CA GLY A 112 -4.26 3.62 1.24
C GLY A 112 -5.77 3.38 1.33
N PRO A 113 -6.49 3.48 0.19
CA PRO A 113 -7.95 3.36 0.20
C PRO A 113 -8.48 2.02 0.72
N GLY A 114 -7.68 0.95 0.61
CA GLY A 114 -8.03 -0.39 1.07
C GLY A 114 -8.04 -0.57 2.59
N VAL A 115 -7.61 0.43 3.38
CA VAL A 115 -7.72 0.33 4.86
C VAL A 115 -9.10 0.69 5.38
N LEU A 116 -9.89 1.46 4.61
CA LEU A 116 -11.23 1.86 5.01
C LEU A 116 -12.22 0.80 4.54
N ILE A 117 -12.63 -0.06 5.47
CA ILE A 117 -13.52 -1.19 5.20
C ILE A 117 -14.88 -0.92 5.85
N GLY A 118 -15.94 -1.10 5.06
CA GLY A 118 -17.32 -1.07 5.54
C GLY A 118 -18.02 -2.41 5.38
N SER A 119 -19.06 -2.64 6.15
CA SER A 119 -19.94 -3.80 6.05
C SER A 119 -21.25 -3.44 5.37
N LYS A 120 -21.66 -4.23 4.39
CA LYS A 120 -22.99 -4.14 3.76
C LYS A 120 -23.58 -5.54 3.70
N ASN A 121 -24.75 -5.73 4.31
CA ASN A 121 -25.41 -7.03 4.43
C ASN A 121 -24.55 -8.13 5.09
N GLY A 122 -23.67 -7.74 6.02
CA GLY A 122 -22.79 -8.68 6.74
C GLY A 122 -21.49 -9.03 6.00
N GLU A 123 -21.29 -8.54 4.78
CA GLU A 123 -20.04 -8.72 4.03
C GLU A 123 -19.15 -7.49 4.13
N LEU A 124 -17.84 -7.71 4.25
CA LEU A 124 -16.82 -6.65 4.30
C LEU A 124 -16.38 -6.25 2.90
N HIS A 125 -16.36 -4.95 2.64
CA HIS A 125 -15.96 -4.38 1.36
C HIS A 125 -15.12 -3.12 1.58
N PRO A 126 -14.09 -2.87 0.74
CA PRO A 126 -13.44 -1.57 0.69
C PRO A 126 -14.47 -0.47 0.45
N PHE A 127 -14.35 0.65 1.16
CA PHE A 127 -15.29 1.75 1.07
C PHE A 127 -15.44 2.28 -0.36
N ASN A 128 -14.34 2.31 -1.13
CA ASN A 128 -14.37 2.68 -2.54
C ASN A 128 -15.34 1.82 -3.36
N ARG A 129 -15.42 0.51 -3.07
CA ARG A 129 -16.34 -0.41 -3.76
C ARG A 129 -17.79 -0.17 -3.32
N LEU A 130 -18.02 0.13 -2.04
CA LEU A 130 -19.34 0.51 -1.55
C LEU A 130 -19.84 1.81 -2.20
N LEU A 131 -18.96 2.80 -2.31
CA LEU A 131 -19.23 4.08 -2.95
C LEU A 131 -19.50 3.91 -4.45
N ALA A 132 -18.64 3.19 -5.18
CA ALA A 132 -18.82 2.92 -6.61
C ALA A 132 -20.17 2.25 -6.90
N ASN A 133 -20.53 1.22 -6.12
CA ASN A 133 -21.83 0.55 -6.22
C ASN A 133 -22.99 1.49 -5.90
N GLY A 134 -22.86 2.37 -4.90
CA GLY A 134 -23.89 3.35 -4.56
C GLY A 134 -24.11 4.39 -5.67
N LEU A 135 -23.04 4.85 -6.31
CA LEU A 135 -23.13 5.72 -7.50
C LEU A 135 -23.82 5.00 -8.65
N ALA A 136 -23.50 3.72 -8.88
CA ALA A 136 -24.16 2.86 -9.86
C ALA A 136 -25.67 2.76 -9.62
N ASP A 137 -26.07 2.47 -8.37
CA ASP A 137 -27.48 2.38 -7.97
C ASP A 137 -28.26 3.68 -8.21
N ILE A 138 -27.58 4.83 -8.10
CA ILE A 138 -28.18 6.11 -8.44
C ILE A 138 -28.29 6.24 -9.96
N MET A 139 -27.22 5.99 -10.72
CA MET A 139 -27.24 6.09 -12.18
C MET A 139 -28.28 5.17 -12.83
N ASP A 140 -28.48 3.96 -12.29
CA ASP A 140 -29.54 3.03 -12.72
C ASP A 140 -30.94 3.66 -12.62
N LYS A 141 -31.22 4.42 -11.54
CA LYS A 141 -32.51 5.12 -11.35
C LYS A 141 -32.75 6.24 -12.36
N TYR A 142 -31.67 6.84 -12.87
CA TYR A 142 -31.71 7.89 -13.88
C TYR A 142 -31.51 7.37 -15.30
N ASN A 143 -31.42 6.05 -15.48
CA ASN A 143 -31.17 5.39 -16.76
C ASN A 143 -29.91 5.93 -17.47
N LEU A 144 -28.84 6.16 -16.70
CA LEU A 144 -27.54 6.57 -17.24
C LEU A 144 -26.68 5.36 -17.56
N TYR A 145 -25.99 5.45 -18.70
CA TYR A 145 -25.10 4.39 -19.16
C TYR A 145 -23.77 4.40 -18.41
N TYR A 146 -23.32 3.21 -18.02
CA TYR A 146 -21.96 2.90 -17.61
C TYR A 146 -21.65 1.44 -17.99
N ASP A 147 -20.37 1.10 -18.11
CA ASP A 147 -19.95 -0.28 -18.34
C ASP A 147 -20.12 -1.09 -17.05
N VAL A 148 -20.97 -2.11 -17.12
CA VAL A 148 -21.33 -2.95 -15.97
C VAL A 148 -20.13 -3.70 -15.41
N ASN A 149 -19.10 -3.98 -16.23
CA ASN A 149 -17.87 -4.63 -15.78
C ASN A 149 -17.00 -3.71 -14.91
N LEU A 150 -17.19 -2.39 -15.03
CA LEU A 150 -16.47 -1.36 -14.27
C LEU A 150 -17.30 -0.82 -13.09
N ARG A 151 -18.41 -1.46 -12.73
CA ARG A 151 -19.30 -1.03 -11.65
C ARG A 151 -18.61 -0.91 -10.27
N GLY A 152 -17.56 -1.70 -10.05
CA GLY A 152 -16.75 -1.66 -8.82
C GLY A 152 -15.61 -0.65 -8.84
N ASP A 153 -15.33 -0.01 -9.98
CA ASP A 153 -14.24 0.95 -10.14
C ASP A 153 -14.72 2.36 -9.75
N LEU A 154 -14.22 2.87 -8.63
CA LEU A 154 -14.68 4.17 -8.11
C LEU A 154 -14.36 5.32 -9.06
N SER A 155 -13.17 5.34 -9.67
CA SER A 155 -12.76 6.47 -10.51
C SER A 155 -13.56 6.52 -11.81
N TYR A 156 -13.81 5.35 -12.40
CA TYR A 156 -14.72 5.24 -13.53
C TYR A 156 -16.15 5.66 -13.17
N MET A 157 -16.68 5.14 -12.05
CA MET A 157 -18.07 5.42 -11.66
C MET A 157 -18.27 6.87 -11.23
N ALA A 158 -17.30 7.48 -10.53
CA ALA A 158 -17.32 8.90 -10.21
C ALA A 158 -17.29 9.77 -11.47
N GLN A 159 -16.49 9.38 -12.48
CA GLN A 159 -16.44 10.10 -13.75
C GLN A 159 -17.74 9.98 -14.53
N ARG A 160 -18.41 8.82 -14.52
CA ARG A 160 -19.73 8.66 -15.15
C ARG A 160 -20.82 9.41 -14.40
N PHE A 161 -20.71 9.50 -13.09
CA PHE A 161 -21.65 10.24 -12.27
C PHE A 161 -21.69 11.73 -12.61
N THR A 162 -20.62 12.30 -13.19
CA THR A 162 -20.63 13.71 -13.63
C THR A 162 -21.58 13.96 -14.80
N ASP A 163 -22.00 12.91 -15.52
CA ASP A 163 -22.97 13.00 -16.61
C ASP A 163 -24.43 13.12 -16.09
N MET A 164 -24.64 13.05 -14.77
CA MET A 164 -25.95 13.19 -14.14
C MET A 164 -26.60 14.55 -14.46
N PRO A 165 -27.93 14.58 -14.73
CA PRO A 165 -28.65 15.84 -14.85
C PRO A 165 -28.51 16.67 -13.59
N ARG A 166 -28.11 17.95 -13.74
CA ARG A 166 -27.88 18.90 -12.64
C ARG A 166 -26.74 18.51 -11.69
N HIS A 167 -25.81 17.68 -12.15
CA HIS A 167 -24.57 17.45 -11.43
C HIS A 167 -23.87 18.79 -11.16
N VAL A 168 -23.36 18.94 -9.94
CA VAL A 168 -22.48 20.05 -9.58
C VAL A 168 -21.25 19.51 -8.85
N ASP A 169 -20.16 20.28 -8.89
CA ASP A 169 -18.92 19.95 -8.21
C ASP A 169 -19.17 19.62 -6.73
N GLY A 170 -18.52 18.55 -6.27
CA GLY A 170 -18.65 18.02 -4.91
C GLY A 170 -19.84 17.10 -4.68
N ASP A 171 -20.72 16.83 -5.67
CA ASP A 171 -21.82 15.87 -5.49
C ASP A 171 -21.33 14.48 -5.07
N VAL A 172 -20.28 13.96 -5.71
CA VAL A 172 -19.68 12.67 -5.35
C VAL A 172 -19.11 12.72 -3.93
N GLY A 173 -18.43 13.81 -3.56
CA GLY A 173 -17.91 14.03 -2.21
C GLY A 173 -19.01 14.07 -1.14
N ARG A 174 -20.09 14.81 -1.39
CA ARG A 174 -21.28 14.87 -0.52
C ARG A 174 -21.92 13.49 -0.35
N TYR A 175 -22.05 12.74 -1.44
CA TYR A 175 -22.60 11.40 -1.39
C TYR A 175 -21.68 10.45 -0.60
N ALA A 176 -20.37 10.50 -0.82
CA ALA A 176 -19.39 9.73 -0.07
C ALA A 176 -19.45 10.02 1.42
N LYS A 177 -19.48 11.31 1.82
CA LYS A 177 -19.63 11.72 3.21
C LYS A 177 -20.92 11.19 3.84
N LYS A 178 -22.04 11.29 3.13
CA LYS A 178 -23.33 10.78 3.60
C LYS A 178 -23.27 9.27 3.81
N LEU A 179 -22.75 8.52 2.82
CA LEU A 179 -22.58 7.07 2.92
C LEU A 179 -21.66 6.69 4.09
N PHE A 180 -20.54 7.40 4.26
CA PHE A 180 -19.63 7.18 5.38
C PHE A 180 -20.32 7.38 6.73
N GLN A 181 -21.07 8.49 6.89
CA GLN A 181 -21.82 8.76 8.12
C GLN A 181 -22.87 7.68 8.39
N GLU A 182 -23.62 7.24 7.36
CA GLU A 182 -24.59 6.15 7.50
C GLU A 182 -23.93 4.85 7.96
N LEU A 183 -22.74 4.51 7.44
CA LEU A 183 -22.02 3.32 7.88
C LEU A 183 -21.50 3.47 9.32
N ILE A 184 -21.01 4.65 9.71
CA ILE A 184 -20.58 4.93 11.09
C ILE A 184 -21.75 4.80 12.07
N ASP A 185 -22.90 5.42 11.77
CA ASP A 185 -24.08 5.42 12.63
C ASP A 185 -24.64 4.01 12.85
N ASN A 186 -24.47 3.13 11.85
CA ASN A 186 -24.89 1.73 11.89
C ASN A 186 -23.81 0.77 12.41
N LEU A 187 -22.67 1.29 12.92
CA LEU A 187 -21.52 0.48 13.36
C LEU A 187 -21.02 -0.50 12.29
N ALA A 188 -21.11 -0.08 11.03
CA ALA A 188 -20.76 -0.85 9.84
C ALA A 188 -19.42 -0.41 9.23
N ILE A 189 -18.54 0.23 10.00
CA ILE A 189 -17.16 0.53 9.62
C ILE A 189 -16.21 -0.24 10.55
N GLU A 190 -15.21 -0.90 9.96
CA GLU A 190 -14.17 -1.61 10.71
C GLU A 190 -13.17 -0.62 11.32
N THR A 191 -13.17 -0.47 12.64
CA THR A 191 -12.28 0.47 13.34
C THR A 191 -11.02 -0.17 13.90
N LYS A 192 -10.93 -1.51 13.87
CA LYS A 192 -9.94 -2.23 14.67
C LYS A 192 -8.50 -1.92 14.28
N LEU A 193 -8.24 -1.74 12.99
CA LEU A 193 -6.94 -1.34 12.47
C LEU A 193 -6.50 0.00 13.06
N PHE A 194 -7.38 1.00 13.07
CA PHE A 194 -7.06 2.34 13.58
C PHE A 194 -6.80 2.32 15.09
N GLU A 195 -7.56 1.52 15.84
CA GLU A 195 -7.31 1.30 17.28
C GLU A 195 -5.93 0.68 17.54
N LEU A 196 -5.49 -0.25 16.69
CA LEU A 196 -4.20 -0.91 16.82
C LEU A 196 -3.04 0.02 16.46
N LEU A 197 -3.22 0.86 15.44
CA LEU A 197 -2.18 1.78 14.95
C LEU A 197 -2.03 3.03 15.82
N ALA A 198 -3.10 3.52 16.45
CA ALA A 198 -3.08 4.79 17.18
C ALA A 198 -2.05 4.89 18.33
N PRO A 199 -1.73 3.82 19.09
CA PRO A 199 -0.68 3.85 20.11
C PRO A 199 0.75 3.94 19.54
N LEU A 200 0.95 3.73 18.23
CA LEU A 200 2.27 3.75 17.64
C LEU A 200 2.75 5.20 17.42
N PRO A 201 4.00 5.55 17.79
CA PRO A 201 4.52 6.92 17.80
C PRO A 201 4.93 7.44 16.40
N PHE A 202 4.06 7.33 15.41
CA PHE A 202 4.27 7.96 14.09
C PHE A 202 4.27 9.48 14.22
N LYS A 203 5.23 10.16 13.59
CA LYS A 203 5.29 11.64 13.55
C LYS A 203 4.51 12.23 12.38
N ALA A 204 4.45 11.53 11.26
CA ALA A 204 3.60 11.86 10.14
C ALA A 204 2.83 10.63 9.66
N ILE A 205 1.55 10.84 9.40
CA ILE A 205 0.63 9.87 8.83
C ILE A 205 -0.01 10.53 7.62
N ILE A 206 0.08 9.87 6.46
CA ILE A 206 -0.53 10.29 5.21
C ILE A 206 -1.68 9.35 4.91
N ASN A 207 -2.89 9.88 4.94
CA ASN A 207 -4.11 9.12 4.64
C ASN A 207 -4.61 9.45 3.24
N ALA A 208 -4.82 8.43 2.41
CA ALA A 208 -5.42 8.56 1.09
C ALA A 208 -6.96 8.52 1.14
N ASN A 209 -7.55 8.25 2.29
CA ASN A 209 -8.99 8.33 2.51
C ASN A 209 -9.38 9.71 3.04
N ALA A 210 -10.65 10.08 2.82
CA ALA A 210 -11.21 11.35 3.28
C ALA A 210 -11.68 11.32 4.76
N ASP A 211 -11.59 10.17 5.43
CA ASP A 211 -11.98 9.98 6.83
C ASP A 211 -10.94 10.53 7.82
N ASP A 212 -11.35 10.65 9.08
CA ASP A 212 -10.51 11.09 10.19
C ASP A 212 -10.38 10.02 11.30
N LEU A 213 -10.65 8.74 11.00
CA LEU A 213 -10.76 7.67 12.00
C LEU A 213 -9.48 7.47 12.80
N LEU A 214 -8.32 7.37 12.13
CA LEU A 214 -7.04 7.24 12.84
C LEU A 214 -6.73 8.49 13.66
N TYR A 215 -7.00 9.68 13.13
CA TYR A 215 -6.84 10.93 13.86
C TYR A 215 -7.66 10.92 15.15
N GLN A 216 -8.94 10.54 15.08
CA GLN A 216 -9.81 10.48 16.26
C GLN A 216 -9.29 9.50 17.31
N GLN A 217 -8.72 8.37 16.92
CA GLN A 217 -8.13 7.41 17.87
C GLN A 217 -6.87 7.98 18.54
N ILE A 218 -5.96 8.59 17.77
CA ILE A 218 -4.76 9.22 18.31
C ILE A 218 -5.14 10.37 19.24
N TYR A 219 -6.07 11.23 18.82
CA TYR A 219 -6.55 12.38 19.59
C TYR A 219 -7.05 11.97 20.97
N LYS A 220 -7.81 10.88 21.06
CA LYS A 220 -8.30 10.32 22.34
C LYS A 220 -7.16 9.85 23.23
N ILE A 221 -6.16 9.16 22.67
CA ILE A 221 -5.04 8.58 23.43
C ILE A 221 -4.04 9.66 23.87
N SER A 222 -3.76 10.65 23.01
CA SER A 222 -2.79 11.71 23.28
C SER A 222 -3.38 12.93 24.00
N SER A 223 -4.65 12.88 24.40
CA SER A 223 -5.38 14.01 25.02
C SER A 223 -5.31 15.29 24.16
N GLY A 224 -5.41 15.12 22.84
CA GLY A 224 -5.40 16.21 21.87
C GLY A 224 -4.03 16.67 21.37
N ASP A 225 -2.92 16.02 21.78
CA ASP A 225 -1.58 16.28 21.23
C ASP A 225 -1.38 15.59 19.87
N VAL A 226 -2.15 16.01 18.87
CA VAL A 226 -2.05 15.57 17.47
C VAL A 226 -2.75 16.59 16.56
N ALA A 227 -2.12 16.90 15.42
CA ALA A 227 -2.70 17.74 14.39
C ALA A 227 -3.46 16.92 13.34
N PHE A 228 -4.53 17.51 12.81
CA PHE A 228 -5.20 17.07 11.59
C PHE A 228 -5.10 18.16 10.54
N SER A 229 -4.89 17.76 9.28
CA SER A 229 -4.94 18.65 8.12
C SER A 229 -5.24 17.82 6.86
N TYR A 230 -5.53 18.48 5.75
CA TYR A 230 -5.83 17.83 4.49
C TYR A 230 -5.43 18.74 3.33
N TYR A 231 -5.27 18.14 2.15
CA TYR A 231 -5.06 18.89 0.92
C TYR A 231 -6.39 19.47 0.42
N ASP A 232 -6.41 20.77 0.12
CA ASP A 232 -7.59 21.45 -0.41
C ASP A 232 -7.23 22.32 -1.62
N SER A 233 -7.58 21.85 -2.81
CA SER A 233 -7.33 22.59 -4.07
C SER A 233 -8.18 23.84 -4.25
N THR A 234 -9.22 24.04 -3.42
CA THR A 234 -10.10 25.22 -3.53
C THR A 234 -9.43 26.48 -3.03
N ASN A 235 -8.30 26.38 -2.31
CA ASN A 235 -7.62 27.49 -1.65
C ASN A 235 -8.55 28.30 -0.73
N ILE A 236 -9.63 27.69 -0.23
CA ILE A 236 -10.46 28.29 0.82
C ILE A 236 -9.63 28.19 2.10
N VAL A 237 -8.87 29.25 2.38
CA VAL A 237 -8.02 29.33 3.58
C VAL A 237 -8.92 29.28 4.80
N ASP A 238 -8.82 28.21 5.59
CA ASP A 238 -9.43 28.19 6.91
C ASP A 238 -8.55 29.04 7.85
N ASP A 239 -8.95 30.30 8.04
CA ASP A 239 -8.30 31.35 8.83
C ASP A 239 -8.13 30.97 10.33
N LYS A 240 -8.60 29.77 10.72
CA LYS A 240 -8.58 29.20 12.07
C LYS A 240 -7.54 28.10 12.29
N SER A 241 -6.57 27.93 11.39
CA SER A 241 -5.49 26.95 11.64
C SER A 241 -4.77 27.29 12.96
N PRO A 242 -4.77 26.38 13.95
CA PRO A 242 -4.08 26.61 15.22
C PRO A 242 -2.60 26.89 14.99
N SER A 243 -1.96 27.59 15.93
CA SER A 243 -0.54 27.91 15.86
C SER A 243 0.29 26.66 15.55
N ILE A 244 1.15 26.76 14.52
CA ILE A 244 1.86 25.61 13.97
C ILE A 244 2.87 25.09 14.99
N ASN A 245 2.51 24.02 15.71
CA ASN A 245 3.46 23.25 16.49
C ASN A 245 4.07 22.16 15.59
N TYR A 246 5.36 22.29 15.26
CA TYR A 246 6.10 21.36 14.42
C TYR A 246 6.57 20.09 15.15
N LYS A 247 6.28 19.95 16.46
CA LYS A 247 6.68 18.77 17.25
C LYS A 247 5.55 17.75 17.44
N GLN A 248 4.30 18.20 17.29
CA GLN A 248 3.12 17.34 17.41
C GLN A 248 3.03 16.38 16.21
N PRO A 249 2.59 15.12 16.41
CA PRO A 249 2.24 14.24 15.30
C PRO A 249 1.19 14.86 14.38
N ILE A 250 1.21 14.50 13.10
CA ILE A 250 0.21 14.96 12.12
C ILE A 250 -0.43 13.80 11.36
N VAL A 251 -1.76 13.82 11.27
CA VAL A 251 -2.53 13.05 10.29
C VAL A 251 -2.93 13.98 9.16
N TYR A 252 -2.52 13.65 7.94
CA TYR A 252 -2.74 14.46 6.75
C TYR A 252 -3.48 13.68 5.67
N ASN A 253 -4.70 14.12 5.33
CA ASN A 253 -5.44 13.51 4.24
C ASN A 253 -5.01 14.13 2.89
N ILE A 254 -4.36 13.33 2.06
CA ILE A 254 -3.73 13.83 0.83
C ILE A 254 -4.70 14.04 -0.33
N PHE A 255 -5.88 13.40 -0.28
CA PHE A 255 -6.91 13.47 -1.32
C PHE A 255 -8.21 14.14 -0.82
N GLY A 256 -8.07 15.14 0.04
CA GLY A 256 -9.19 15.87 0.64
C GLY A 256 -9.76 15.20 1.88
N ALA A 257 -10.81 15.79 2.44
CA ALA A 257 -11.43 15.28 3.67
C ALA A 257 -12.93 15.58 3.74
N TYR A 258 -13.69 14.77 4.48
CA TYR A 258 -15.14 14.95 4.65
C TYR A 258 -15.55 16.26 5.35
N GLN A 259 -14.61 17.01 5.93
CA GLN A 259 -14.88 18.36 6.42
C GLN A 259 -15.15 19.34 5.26
N ASN A 260 -14.56 19.10 4.08
CA ASN A 260 -14.79 19.86 2.85
C ASN A 260 -14.99 18.93 1.65
N ASP A 261 -16.25 18.67 1.30
CA ASP A 261 -16.63 17.75 0.22
C ASP A 261 -16.09 18.17 -1.16
N LEU A 262 -15.77 19.46 -1.36
CA LEU A 262 -15.16 19.97 -2.60
C LEU A 262 -13.66 19.67 -2.72
N SER A 263 -13.01 19.33 -1.60
CA SER A 263 -11.58 18.97 -1.60
C SER A 263 -11.32 17.52 -2.03
N ILE A 264 -12.36 16.67 -2.03
CA ILE A 264 -12.22 15.23 -2.17
C ILE A 264 -12.01 14.84 -3.64
N LEU A 265 -11.01 13.97 -3.88
CA LEU A 265 -10.63 13.53 -5.23
C LEU A 265 -11.07 12.07 -5.45
N TYR A 266 -11.84 11.83 -6.51
CA TYR A 266 -12.26 10.47 -6.88
C TYR A 266 -12.07 10.14 -8.36
N THR A 267 -12.03 11.14 -9.24
CA THR A 267 -11.86 10.94 -10.69
C THR A 267 -10.40 11.05 -11.11
N GLU A 268 -10.06 10.41 -12.23
CA GLU A 268 -8.72 10.48 -12.81
C GLU A 268 -8.32 11.91 -13.19
N GLY A 269 -9.27 12.70 -13.69
CA GLY A 269 -9.06 14.12 -13.98
C GLY A 269 -8.68 14.91 -12.73
N GLN A 270 -9.35 14.66 -11.60
CA GLN A 270 -9.04 15.29 -10.32
C GLN A 270 -7.65 14.90 -9.80
N PHE A 271 -7.25 13.63 -9.91
CA PHE A 271 -5.91 13.19 -9.51
C PHE A 271 -4.82 13.83 -10.38
N LEU A 272 -5.06 13.97 -11.69
CA LEU A 272 -4.13 14.67 -12.59
C LEU A 272 -4.00 16.16 -12.21
N ASP A 273 -5.12 16.85 -12.03
CA ASP A 273 -5.14 18.26 -11.61
C ASP A 273 -4.40 18.48 -10.28
N PHE A 274 -4.62 17.57 -9.33
CA PHE A 274 -3.93 17.55 -8.04
C PHE A 274 -2.41 17.43 -8.20
N ILE A 275 -1.93 16.49 -9.02
CA ILE A 275 -0.50 16.32 -9.31
C ILE A 275 0.09 17.61 -9.90
N ILE A 276 -0.60 18.22 -10.88
CA ILE A 276 -0.16 19.47 -11.52
C ILE A 276 -0.05 20.60 -10.48
N ARG A 277 -1.05 20.73 -9.60
CA ARG A 277 -1.08 21.77 -8.55
C ARG A 277 0.03 21.61 -7.53
N ILE A 278 0.33 20.39 -7.08
CA ILE A 278 1.44 20.16 -6.16
C ILE A 278 2.78 20.49 -6.83
N LEU A 279 2.98 20.09 -8.08
CA LEU A 279 4.19 20.42 -8.83
C LEU A 279 4.39 21.95 -8.96
N GLN A 280 3.30 22.69 -9.10
CA GLN A 280 3.28 24.15 -9.12
C GLN A 280 3.34 24.80 -7.71
N SER A 281 3.31 24.00 -6.65
CA SER A 281 3.18 24.46 -5.26
C SER A 281 1.98 25.39 -5.04
N ASN A 282 0.85 25.12 -5.71
CA ASN A 282 -0.36 25.93 -5.66
C ASN A 282 -1.66 25.10 -5.66
N PRO A 283 -2.22 24.76 -4.50
CA PRO A 283 -1.60 24.89 -3.17
C PRO A 283 -0.45 23.90 -2.97
N ALA A 284 0.51 24.30 -2.13
CA ALA A 284 1.57 23.42 -1.67
C ALA A 284 1.05 22.43 -0.61
N ILE A 285 1.71 21.28 -0.50
CA ILE A 285 1.50 20.35 0.62
C ILE A 285 1.90 21.04 1.93
N ASP A 286 1.23 20.67 3.03
CA ASP A 286 1.55 21.16 4.37
C ASP A 286 3.06 20.99 4.67
N LYS A 287 3.70 22.09 5.10
CA LYS A 287 5.14 22.11 5.40
C LYS A 287 5.55 21.11 6.49
N ARG A 288 4.65 20.78 7.42
CA ARG A 288 4.89 19.73 8.42
C ARG A 288 5.13 18.39 7.74
N ILE A 289 4.36 18.06 6.71
CA ILE A 289 4.53 16.83 5.94
C ILE A 289 5.80 16.86 5.10
N THR A 290 6.06 17.95 4.36
CA THR A 290 7.28 18.03 3.54
C THR A 290 8.56 17.95 4.37
N ASN A 291 8.57 18.56 5.56
CA ASN A 291 9.70 18.47 6.49
C ASN A 291 9.91 17.04 7.02
N GLU A 292 8.82 16.29 7.25
CA GLU A 292 8.93 14.90 7.68
C GLU A 292 9.47 13.99 6.57
N PHE A 293 9.24 14.29 5.29
CA PHE A 293 9.90 13.58 4.18
C PHE A 293 11.41 13.80 4.14
N GLU A 294 11.89 14.99 4.53
CA GLU A 294 13.32 15.26 4.62
C GLU A 294 13.99 14.50 5.77
N ARG A 295 13.28 14.34 6.89
CA ARG A 295 13.78 13.73 8.13
C ARG A 295 13.61 12.22 8.19
N SER A 296 12.45 11.74 7.79
CA SER A 296 12.09 10.33 7.90
C SER A 296 12.91 9.50 6.95
N GLN A 297 13.32 8.34 7.45
CA GLN A 297 14.15 7.41 6.70
C GLN A 297 13.33 6.22 6.22
N TYR A 298 12.16 5.96 6.82
CA TYR A 298 11.36 4.76 6.57
C TYR A 298 9.92 5.09 6.23
N TYR A 299 9.29 4.19 5.47
CA TYR A 299 7.92 4.32 5.02
C TYR A 299 7.18 2.98 5.19
N LEU A 300 5.98 3.02 5.75
CA LEU A 300 5.10 1.86 5.89
C LEU A 300 3.80 2.12 5.12
N PHE A 301 3.50 1.32 4.12
CA PHE A 301 2.31 1.44 3.28
C PHE A 301 1.30 0.32 3.58
N LEU A 302 0.10 0.69 3.99
CA LEU A 302 -1.00 -0.23 4.30
C LEU A 302 -2.20 0.05 3.39
N GLY A 303 -2.79 -1.00 2.80
CA GLY A 303 -4.05 -0.89 2.03
C GLY A 303 -3.96 -0.10 0.73
N PHE A 304 -2.82 -0.08 0.05
CA PHE A 304 -2.67 0.55 -1.25
C PHE A 304 -2.96 -0.44 -2.38
N ASP A 305 -3.82 -0.03 -3.32
CA ASP A 305 -3.89 -0.67 -4.64
C ASP A 305 -2.88 0.00 -5.57
N PHE A 306 -1.73 -0.63 -5.75
CA PHE A 306 -0.65 -0.14 -6.59
C PHE A 306 -0.90 -0.31 -8.10
N ASN A 307 -2.06 -0.84 -8.49
CA ASN A 307 -2.48 -0.79 -9.89
C ASN A 307 -2.91 0.60 -10.34
N GLN A 308 -3.25 1.48 -9.39
CA GLN A 308 -3.63 2.86 -9.67
C GLN A 308 -2.40 3.67 -10.14
N TRP A 309 -2.47 4.21 -11.36
CA TRP A 309 -1.31 4.86 -12.00
C TRP A 309 -0.83 6.10 -11.22
N TYR A 310 -1.76 6.84 -10.59
CA TYR A 310 -1.45 8.11 -9.94
C TYR A 310 -0.54 7.93 -8.72
N PHE A 311 -0.48 6.75 -8.09
CA PHE A 311 0.46 6.50 -6.99
C PHE A 311 1.92 6.54 -7.45
N LYS A 312 2.21 6.08 -8.68
CA LYS A 312 3.57 6.15 -9.25
C LYS A 312 4.04 7.59 -9.33
N VAL A 313 3.16 8.48 -9.78
CA VAL A 313 3.46 9.91 -9.93
C VAL A 313 3.45 10.60 -8.58
N LEU A 314 2.49 10.28 -7.70
CA LEU A 314 2.41 10.85 -6.35
C LEU A 314 3.70 10.63 -5.57
N PHE A 315 4.22 9.40 -5.53
CA PHE A 315 5.42 9.11 -4.76
C PHE A 315 6.68 9.77 -5.34
N GLU A 316 6.72 9.99 -6.65
CA GLU A 316 7.76 10.79 -7.29
C GLU A 316 7.67 12.26 -6.85
N VAL A 317 6.46 12.84 -6.88
CA VAL A 317 6.20 14.22 -6.45
C VAL A 317 6.51 14.44 -4.98
N LEU A 318 6.22 13.45 -4.13
CA LEU A 318 6.56 13.46 -2.70
C LEU A 318 8.06 13.23 -2.44
N LYS A 319 8.85 12.91 -3.48
CA LYS A 319 10.29 12.68 -3.40
C LYS A 319 10.67 11.63 -2.36
N LEU A 320 9.96 10.50 -2.35
CA LEU A 320 10.31 9.39 -1.45
C LEU A 320 11.77 9.00 -1.60
N ARG A 321 12.46 8.74 -0.49
CA ARG A 321 13.83 8.23 -0.53
C ARG A 321 13.84 6.82 -1.10
N LYS A 322 14.51 6.64 -2.24
CA LYS A 322 14.60 5.37 -2.99
C LYS A 322 15.76 4.50 -2.48
N GLU A 323 15.76 4.20 -1.18
CA GLU A 323 16.79 3.39 -0.55
C GLU A 323 16.27 1.98 -0.21
N ASN A 324 17.12 0.97 -0.41
CA ASN A 324 16.79 -0.41 -0.09
C ASN A 324 16.39 -0.57 1.38
N GLU A 325 15.38 -1.41 1.64
CA GLU A 325 14.97 -1.86 2.98
C GLU A 325 14.30 -0.82 3.86
N ARG A 326 13.96 0.34 3.29
CA ARG A 326 13.36 1.44 4.02
C ARG A 326 11.86 1.60 3.77
N THR A 327 11.37 1.04 2.69
CA THR A 327 9.96 1.07 2.32
C THR A 327 9.37 -0.32 2.41
N VAL A 328 8.38 -0.50 3.28
CA VAL A 328 7.64 -1.75 3.42
C VAL A 328 6.19 -1.50 3.05
N SER A 329 5.62 -2.40 2.25
CA SER A 329 4.22 -2.36 1.89
C SER A 329 3.61 -3.75 2.03
N LEU A 330 2.33 -3.81 2.40
CA LEU A 330 1.55 -5.02 2.25
C LEU A 330 1.01 -5.14 0.84
N ASN A 331 0.98 -6.37 0.33
CA ASN A 331 0.24 -6.65 -0.87
C ASN A 331 -1.27 -6.44 -0.63
N ALA A 332 -1.97 -5.84 -1.58
CA ALA A 332 -3.40 -5.58 -1.40
C ALA A 332 -4.19 -6.89 -1.46
N SER A 333 -5.03 -7.15 -0.47
CA SER A 333 -5.91 -8.33 -0.44
C SER A 333 -6.99 -8.32 -1.54
N SER A 334 -7.27 -7.17 -2.17
CA SER A 334 -8.50 -6.94 -2.95
C SER A 334 -8.35 -6.92 -4.47
N GLY A 335 -7.25 -7.44 -5.03
CA GLY A 335 -7.09 -7.61 -6.48
C GLY A 335 -5.71 -8.16 -6.83
N GLU A 336 -5.57 -8.78 -8.00
CA GLU A 336 -4.25 -9.16 -8.49
C GLU A 336 -3.42 -7.88 -8.70
N PHE A 337 -2.47 -7.65 -7.78
CA PHE A 337 -1.44 -6.66 -7.98
C PHE A 337 -0.66 -7.05 -9.24
N SER A 338 -0.72 -6.23 -10.29
CA SER A 338 -0.08 -6.64 -11.55
C SER A 338 1.41 -6.83 -11.33
N VAL A 339 1.93 -7.93 -11.87
CA VAL A 339 3.35 -8.29 -11.83
C VAL A 339 4.23 -7.11 -12.27
N TYR A 340 3.82 -6.45 -13.35
CA TYR A 340 4.48 -5.27 -13.86
C TYR A 340 4.53 -4.12 -12.85
N ASN A 341 3.42 -3.82 -12.17
CA ASN A 341 3.39 -2.74 -11.19
C ASN A 341 4.22 -3.09 -9.95
N ARG A 342 4.21 -4.36 -9.53
CA ARG A 342 5.08 -4.84 -8.45
C ARG A 342 6.55 -4.62 -8.76
N GLU A 343 6.99 -5.11 -9.91
CA GLU A 343 8.37 -4.96 -10.36
C GLU A 343 8.76 -3.49 -10.45
N PHE A 344 7.87 -2.64 -10.97
CA PHE A 344 8.09 -1.20 -11.01
C PHE A 344 8.33 -0.60 -9.61
N PHE A 345 7.47 -0.85 -8.61
CA PHE A 345 7.65 -0.28 -7.27
C PHE A 345 8.86 -0.86 -6.54
N GLU A 346 9.17 -2.13 -6.72
CA GLU A 346 10.36 -2.77 -6.16
C GLU A 346 11.65 -2.21 -6.79
N GLN A 347 11.66 -1.95 -8.09
CA GLN A 347 12.84 -1.44 -8.79
C GLN A 347 13.01 0.08 -8.64
N GLU A 348 11.96 0.86 -8.89
CA GLU A 348 12.04 2.32 -8.91
C GLU A 348 11.97 2.92 -7.51
N PHE A 349 11.13 2.37 -6.64
CA PHE A 349 10.89 2.91 -5.30
C PHE A 349 11.50 2.07 -4.17
N LYS A 350 12.15 0.95 -4.50
CA LYS A 350 12.77 0.02 -3.54
C LYS A 350 11.79 -0.50 -2.49
N PHE A 351 10.52 -0.65 -2.89
CA PHE A 351 9.48 -1.23 -2.06
C PHE A 351 9.83 -2.68 -1.74
N TYR A 352 9.45 -3.10 -0.54
CA TYR A 352 9.43 -4.49 -0.17
C TYR A 352 8.00 -4.88 0.18
N PHE A 353 7.42 -5.76 -0.65
CA PHE A 353 6.07 -6.26 -0.45
C PHE A 353 6.05 -7.48 0.46
N ILE A 354 5.21 -7.43 1.48
CA ILE A 354 4.89 -8.54 2.37
C ILE A 354 3.56 -9.14 1.92
N ASN A 355 3.57 -10.44 1.64
CA ASN A 355 2.37 -11.21 1.30
C ASN A 355 1.69 -11.75 2.57
N GLU A 356 1.21 -10.83 3.40
CA GLU A 356 0.41 -11.16 4.57
C GLU A 356 -0.89 -10.35 4.54
N GLU A 357 -1.96 -10.92 5.06
CA GLU A 357 -3.22 -10.19 5.23
C GLU A 357 -3.05 -9.04 6.23
N LEU A 358 -3.66 -7.89 5.92
CA LEU A 358 -3.54 -6.67 6.72
C LEU A 358 -3.82 -6.88 8.22
N PRO A 359 -4.87 -7.62 8.65
CA PRO A 359 -5.10 -7.89 10.07
C PRO A 359 -3.96 -8.70 10.72
N ALA A 360 -3.44 -9.71 10.03
CA ALA A 360 -2.38 -10.58 10.53
C ALA A 360 -1.06 -9.81 10.69
N PHE A 361 -0.67 -9.06 9.65
CA PHE A 361 0.52 -8.21 9.70
C PHE A 361 0.44 -7.17 10.82
N THR A 362 -0.70 -6.49 10.94
CA THR A 362 -0.88 -5.45 11.96
C THR A 362 -0.76 -6.05 13.36
N ALA A 363 -1.36 -7.22 13.60
CA ALA A 363 -1.23 -7.91 14.87
C ALA A 363 0.23 -8.27 15.20
N ASP A 364 1.00 -8.75 14.22
CA ASP A 364 2.43 -9.06 14.40
C ASP A 364 3.26 -7.81 14.65
N LEU A 365 3.02 -6.73 13.90
CA LEU A 365 3.68 -5.43 14.08
C LEU A 365 3.50 -4.93 15.52
N ILE A 366 2.26 -4.94 16.03
CA ILE A 366 1.94 -4.50 17.40
C ILE A 366 2.58 -5.40 18.45
N ARG A 367 2.52 -6.72 18.25
CA ARG A 367 3.14 -7.69 19.17
C ARG A 367 4.64 -7.43 19.29
N LYS A 368 5.34 -7.27 18.17
CA LYS A 368 6.79 -7.02 18.14
C LYS A 368 7.15 -5.62 18.66
N PHE A 369 6.34 -4.62 18.34
CA PHE A 369 6.50 -3.27 18.88
C PHE A 369 6.45 -3.27 20.41
N LYS A 370 5.46 -3.97 21.01
CA LYS A 370 5.36 -4.12 22.46
C LYS A 370 6.57 -4.85 23.04
N ALA A 371 7.02 -5.93 22.40
CA ALA A 371 8.16 -6.71 22.87
C ALA A 371 9.49 -5.93 22.88
N GLN A 372 9.65 -4.89 22.05
CA GLN A 372 10.85 -4.04 22.05
C GLN A 372 10.79 -2.86 23.05
N ASN A 373 9.62 -2.60 23.64
CA ASN A 373 9.37 -1.46 24.54
C ASN A 373 9.01 -1.87 25.98
N VAL A 374 9.15 -3.17 26.31
CA VAL A 374 9.16 -3.71 27.67
C VAL A 374 10.62 -3.90 28.07
#